data_AF-A0A5D4HDS1-F1
#
_entry.id   AF-A0A5D4HDS1-F1
#
_cell.length_a   1.000
_cell.length_b   1.000
_cell.length_c   1.000
_cell.angle_alpha   90.00
_cell.angle_beta   90.00
_cell.angle_gamma   90.00
#
_symmetry.space_group_name_H-M   'P 1'
#
loop_
_entity.id
_entity.type
_entity.pdbx_description
1 polymer ?
#
loop_
_entity_poly.entity_id
_entity_poly.type
_entity_poly.pdbx_seq_one_letter_code
_entity_poly.pdbx_strand_id
1 'polypeptide(L)'
;LDCEIDALLALRKQLNDAAPTLKGEKGEEPAYKLSVNDLVIKAFAAALRQVPDANVSWTEGGMLKHRHADVGVAVSIPGGLITPIV
;
A
#
# COMPACT_ATOMS: atom_id res chain seq x y z
N LEU A 1 -0.04 -13.06 15.22
CA LEU A 1 0.98 -12.01 15.41
C LEU A 1 0.19 -10.73 15.59
N ASP A 2 0.40 -10.04 16.69
CA ASP A 2 -0.21 -8.74 16.94
C ASP A 2 0.84 -7.67 16.65
N CYS A 3 0.43 -6.58 16.00
CA CYS A 3 1.31 -5.47 15.64
C CYS A 3 0.76 -4.18 16.25
N GLU A 4 1.59 -3.52 17.05
CA GLU A 4 1.31 -2.17 17.54
C GLU A 4 1.59 -1.15 16.43
N ILE A 5 0.65 -0.24 16.18
CA ILE A 5 0.71 0.72 15.06
C ILE A 5 0.57 2.19 15.48
N ASP A 6 0.59 2.50 16.78
CA ASP A 6 0.50 3.88 17.28
C ASP A 6 1.48 4.85 16.58
N ALA A 7 2.74 4.44 16.44
CA ALA A 7 3.77 5.25 15.76
C ALA A 7 3.44 5.47 14.27
N LEU A 8 2.88 4.46 13.61
CA LEU A 8 2.43 4.55 12.21
C LEU A 8 1.25 5.50 12.09
N LEU A 9 0.29 5.46 13.02
CA LEU A 9 -0.86 6.37 13.04
C LEU A 9 -0.43 7.82 13.28
N ALA A 10 0.53 8.04 14.18
CA ALA A 10 1.12 9.36 14.43
C ALA A 10 1.83 9.91 13.17
N LEU A 11 2.66 9.08 12.53
CA LEU A 11 3.34 9.46 11.28
C LEU A 11 2.33 9.77 10.17
N ARG A 12 1.29 8.95 10.01
CA ARG A 12 0.22 9.19 9.02
C ARG A 12 -0.43 10.55 9.20
N LYS A 13 -0.68 10.94 10.46
CA LYS A 13 -1.22 12.27 10.78
C LYS A 13 -0.23 13.37 10.38
N GLN A 14 1.04 13.25 10.77
CA GLN A 14 2.07 14.23 10.43
C GLN A 14 2.20 14.43 8.91
N LEU A 15 2.18 13.35 8.13
CA LEU A 15 2.27 13.42 6.67
C LEU A 15 1.03 14.08 6.04
N ASN A 16 -0.16 13.75 6.52
CA ASN A 16 -1.39 14.38 6.04
C ASN A 16 -1.47 15.87 6.41
N ASP A 17 -1.02 16.24 7.61
CA ASP A 17 -0.96 17.64 8.04
C ASP A 17 0.07 18.45 7.22
N ALA A 18 1.11 17.78 6.71
CA ALA A 18 2.12 18.39 5.84
C ALA A 18 1.71 18.43 4.35
N ALA A 19 0.53 17.92 4.00
CA ALA A 19 0.05 17.91 2.62
C ALA A 19 -0.17 19.35 2.11
N PRO A 20 0.46 19.75 0.99
CA PRO A 20 0.23 21.08 0.41
C PRO A 20 -1.24 21.25 0.04
N THR A 21 -1.79 22.44 0.27
CA THR A 21 -3.14 22.78 -0.18
C THR A 21 -3.11 23.23 -1.64
N LEU A 22 -3.97 22.65 -2.47
CA LEU A 22 -4.13 22.97 -3.88
C LEU A 22 -5.52 23.57 -4.11
N LYS A 23 -5.60 24.57 -5.01
CA LYS A 23 -6.88 25.11 -5.48
C LYS A 23 -7.41 24.21 -6.61
N GLY A 24 -8.48 23.48 -6.32
CA GLY A 24 -9.24 22.70 -7.29
C GLY A 24 -10.60 23.30 -7.59
N GLU A 25 -11.38 22.64 -8.45
CA GLU A 25 -12.73 23.06 -8.85
C GLU A 25 -13.71 23.17 -7.67
N LYS A 26 -13.44 22.45 -6.58
CA LYS A 26 -14.27 22.42 -5.36
C LYS A 26 -13.74 23.31 -4.22
N GLY A 27 -12.69 24.10 -4.48
CA GLY A 27 -12.05 24.95 -3.48
C GLY A 27 -10.64 24.49 -3.11
N GLU A 28 -10.21 24.80 -1.89
CA GLU A 28 -8.88 24.46 -1.37
C GLU A 28 -8.90 23.08 -0.71
N GLU A 29 -8.19 22.10 -1.29
CA GLU A 29 -8.09 20.74 -0.77
C GLU A 29 -6.62 20.29 -0.64
N PRO A 30 -6.29 19.39 0.31
CA PRO A 30 -4.96 18.79 0.38
C PRO A 30 -4.59 18.05 -0.91
N ALA A 31 -3.34 18.15 -1.35
CA ALA A 31 -2.82 17.48 -2.55
C ALA A 31 -2.95 15.94 -2.48
N TYR A 32 -2.98 15.39 -1.26
CA TYR A 32 -3.17 13.97 -1.00
C TYR A 32 -3.76 13.75 0.39
N LYS A 33 -4.32 12.55 0.59
CA LYS A 33 -4.78 12.08 1.90
C LYS A 33 -4.42 10.60 2.08
N LEU A 34 -3.36 10.34 2.82
CA LEU A 34 -2.84 9.01 3.09
C LEU A 34 -3.74 8.25 4.09
N SER A 35 -4.12 7.05 3.69
CA SER A 35 -4.82 6.06 4.49
C SER A 35 -3.83 5.16 5.25
N VAL A 36 -4.37 4.33 6.14
CA VAL A 36 -3.56 3.26 6.79
C VAL A 36 -3.13 2.23 5.74
N ASN A 37 -3.99 1.92 4.76
CA ASN A 37 -3.70 0.94 3.72
C ASN A 37 -2.48 1.35 2.87
N ASP A 38 -2.33 2.63 2.54
CA ASP A 38 -1.17 3.12 1.78
C ASP A 38 0.16 2.79 2.49
N LEU A 39 0.17 2.95 3.82
CA LEU A 39 1.34 2.65 4.65
C LEU A 39 1.58 1.15 4.79
N VAL A 40 0.51 0.35 4.92
CA VAL A 40 0.60 -1.12 4.97
C VAL A 40 1.11 -1.69 3.65
N ILE A 41 0.61 -1.21 2.51
CA ILE A 41 1.06 -1.62 1.17
C ILE A 41 2.55 -1.27 1.00
N LYS A 42 2.95 -0.06 1.42
CA LYS A 42 4.35 0.36 1.39
C LYS A 42 5.25 -0.54 2.23
N ALA A 43 4.81 -0.89 3.44
CA ALA A 43 5.53 -1.79 4.34
C ALA A 43 5.65 -3.20 3.73
N PHE A 44 4.58 -3.71 3.13
CA PHE A 44 4.54 -5.02 2.50
C PHE A 44 5.49 -5.09 1.29
N ALA A 45 5.47 -4.10 0.41
CA ALA A 45 6.39 -4.01 -0.72
C ALA A 45 7.87 -3.92 -0.25
N ALA A 46 8.14 -3.19 0.84
CA ALA A 46 9.47 -3.13 1.43
C ALA A 46 9.90 -4.47 2.03
N ALA A 47 8.99 -5.22 2.64
CA ALA A 47 9.25 -6.55 3.18
C ALA A 47 9.55 -7.56 2.08
N LEU A 48 8.77 -7.59 0.99
CA LEU A 48 9.01 -8.46 -0.17
C LEU A 48 10.37 -8.22 -0.83
N ARG A 49 10.86 -6.98 -0.81
CA ARG A 49 12.21 -6.65 -1.28
C ARG A 49 13.32 -7.13 -0.34
N GLN A 50 13.06 -7.15 0.97
CA GLN A 50 14.01 -7.63 1.98
C GLN A 50 14.04 -9.16 2.07
N VAL A 51 12.89 -9.80 1.79
CA VAL A 51 12.72 -11.26 1.82
C VAL A 51 12.28 -11.72 0.42
N PRO A 52 13.18 -11.73 -0.57
CA PRO A 52 12.81 -12.02 -1.96
C PRO A 52 12.27 -13.43 -2.18
N ASP A 53 12.60 -14.37 -1.29
CA ASP A 53 12.07 -15.74 -1.33
C ASP A 53 10.58 -15.82 -1.00
N ALA A 54 10.01 -14.76 -0.41
CA ALA A 54 8.56 -14.62 -0.23
C ALA A 54 7.88 -14.00 -1.48
N ASN A 55 8.63 -13.41 -2.40
CA ASN A 55 8.12 -12.76 -3.61
C ASN A 55 8.34 -13.64 -4.86
N VAL A 56 7.75 -14.84 -4.83
CA VAL A 56 8.00 -15.86 -5.85
C VAL A 56 6.71 -16.51 -6.33
N SER A 57 6.74 -17.05 -7.54
CA SER A 57 5.70 -17.93 -8.05
C SER A 57 6.27 -19.30 -8.39
N TRP A 58 5.51 -20.35 -8.08
CA TRP A 58 5.84 -21.71 -8.50
C TRP A 58 5.26 -21.99 -9.88
N THR A 59 6.12 -22.42 -10.79
CA THR A 59 5.79 -22.82 -12.15
C THR A 59 6.23 -24.27 -12.37
N GLU A 60 5.80 -24.89 -13.47
CA GLU A 60 6.26 -26.24 -13.84
C GLU A 60 7.79 -26.33 -14.02
N GLY A 61 8.42 -25.24 -14.46
CA GLY A 61 9.87 -25.14 -14.63
C GLY A 61 10.64 -24.77 -13.36
N GLY A 62 9.94 -24.57 -12.23
CA GLY A 62 10.53 -24.22 -10.94
C GLY A 62 10.05 -22.87 -10.39
N MET A 63 10.84 -22.32 -9.47
CA MET A 63 10.52 -21.08 -8.76
C MET A 63 10.96 -19.84 -9.55
N LEU A 64 10.00 -18.98 -9.89
CA LEU A 64 10.25 -17.67 -10.48
C LEU A 64 10.30 -16.61 -9.37
N LYS A 65 11.44 -15.93 -9.20
CA LYS A 65 11.58 -14.81 -8.25
C LYS A 65 11.30 -13.48 -8.94
N HIS A 66 10.45 -12.65 -8.35
CA HIS A 66 10.04 -11.38 -8.94
C HIS A 66 10.91 -10.23 -8.47
N ARG A 67 11.36 -9.40 -9.42
CA ARG A 67 12.16 -8.19 -9.13
C ARG A 67 11.30 -7.05 -8.58
N HIS A 68 10.08 -6.92 -9.11
CA HIS A 68 9.12 -5.92 -8.68
C HIS A 68 8.27 -6.49 -7.53
N ALA A 69 7.84 -5.61 -6.63
CA ALA A 69 6.95 -5.96 -5.53
C ALA A 69 5.57 -5.38 -5.86
N ASP A 70 4.85 -6.09 -6.71
CA ASP A 70 3.50 -5.74 -7.16
C ASP A 70 2.50 -6.29 -6.13
N VAL A 71 1.73 -5.41 -5.48
CA VAL A 71 0.88 -5.80 -4.34
C VAL A 71 -0.58 -5.80 -4.74
N GLY A 72 -1.20 -6.98 -4.70
CA GLY A 72 -2.65 -7.13 -4.89
C GLY A 72 -3.43 -6.67 -3.66
N VAL A 73 -4.40 -5.77 -3.85
CA VAL A 73 -5.23 -5.23 -2.77
C VAL A 73 -6.68 -5.62 -3.01
N ALA A 74 -7.29 -6.38 -2.09
CA ALA A 74 -8.69 -6.76 -2.22
C ALA A 74 -9.60 -5.56 -1.93
N VAL A 75 -10.46 -5.22 -2.89
CA VAL A 75 -11.41 -4.11 -2.81
C VAL A 75 -12.82 -4.67 -3.03
N SER A 76 -13.70 -4.43 -2.06
CA SER A 76 -15.11 -4.77 -2.18
C SER A 76 -15.82 -3.74 -3.06
N ILE A 77 -16.66 -4.23 -3.96
CA ILE A 77 -17.51 -3.42 -4.83
C ILE A 77 -18.95 -3.91 -4.74
N PRO A 78 -19.96 -3.09 -5.12
CA PRO A 78 -21.31 -3.58 -5.28
C PRO A 78 -21.33 -4.78 -6.22
N GLY A 79 -21.75 -5.95 -5.72
CA GLY A 79 -21.84 -7.19 -6.49
C GLY A 79 -20.61 -8.10 -6.45
N GLY A 80 -19.56 -7.76 -5.69
CA GLY A 80 -18.44 -8.69 -5.52
C GLY A 80 -17.16 -8.09 -4.93
N LEU A 81 -16.04 -8.62 -5.39
CA LEU A 81 -14.69 -8.28 -4.94
C LEU A 81 -13.74 -8.29 -6.13
N ILE A 82 -12.87 -7.29 -6.19
CA ILE A 82 -11.79 -7.19 -7.17
C ILE A 82 -10.44 -7.11 -6.45
N THR A 83 -9.36 -7.43 -7.16
CA THR A 83 -7.98 -7.35 -6.64
C THR A 83 -7.09 -6.55 -7.59
N PRO A 84 -7.17 -5.21 -7.59
CA PRO A 84 -6.21 -4.36 -8.29
C PRO A 84 -4.77 -4.56 -7.77
N ILE A 85 -3.81 -4.25 -8.65
CA ILE A 85 -2.37 -4.33 -8.38
C ILE A 85 -1.85 -2.90 -8.23
N VAL A 86 -1.07 -2.65 -7.17
CA VAL A 86 -0.36 -1.39 -6.87
C VAL A 86 1.13 -1.56 -7.08
#